data_AF-A0A5C7V062-F1
#
_entry.id   AF-A0A5C7V062-F1
#
_cell.length_a   1.000
_cell.length_b   1.000
_cell.length_c   1.000
_cell.angle_alpha   90.00
_cell.angle_beta   90.00
_cell.angle_gamma   90.00
#
_symmetry.space_group_name_H-M   'P 1'
#
loop_
_entity.id
_entity.type
_entity.pdbx_description
1 polymer ?
#
loop_
_entity_poly.entity_id
_entity_poly.type
_entity_poly.pdbx_seq_one_letter_code
_entity_poly.pdbx_strand_id
1 'polypeptide(L)'
;MAADGVLTLPVQDSRSGYGGATRLLRFLRLTPERVVIDAMEPAFTGDLASDTHTAGLHTLSGCGEFSLIDVKRIDRSRAKHWLDLRRRWRRLLGR
;
A
#
# COMPACT_ATOMS: atom_id res chain seq x y z
N MET A 1 15.24 6.11 -9.74
CA MET A 1 16.45 5.51 -9.11
C MET A 1 16.82 6.36 -7.91
N ALA A 2 17.39 5.80 -6.85
CA ALA A 2 17.85 6.59 -5.72
C ALA A 2 19.05 7.46 -6.12
N ALA A 3 19.35 8.50 -5.32
CA ALA A 3 20.43 9.45 -5.61
C ALA A 3 21.82 8.80 -5.71
N ASP A 4 21.99 7.62 -5.12
CA ASP A 4 23.22 6.83 -5.14
C ASP A 4 23.33 5.86 -6.35
N GLY A 5 22.39 5.93 -7.29
CA GLY A 5 22.38 5.10 -8.50
C GLY A 5 21.90 3.66 -8.27
N VAL A 6 21.55 3.27 -7.04
CA VAL A 6 21.00 1.94 -6.76
C VAL A 6 19.50 1.93 -7.11
N LEU A 7 19.07 0.92 -7.86
CA LEU A 7 17.64 0.72 -8.14
C LEU A 7 16.91 0.55 -6.81
N THR A 8 16.03 1.50 -6.51
CA THR A 8 15.23 1.51 -5.30
C THR A 8 13.77 1.68 -5.71
N LEU A 9 12.93 0.75 -5.27
CA LEU A 9 11.51 0.72 -5.63
C LEU A 9 10.65 0.67 -4.36
N PRO A 10 9.57 1.47 -4.28
CA PRO A 10 8.52 1.25 -3.30
C PRO A 10 7.78 -0.04 -3.65
N VAL A 11 7.66 -0.94 -2.68
CA VAL A 11 6.89 -2.17 -2.82
C VAL A 11 5.90 -2.29 -1.67
N GLN A 12 4.78 -2.94 -1.95
CA GLN A 12 3.80 -3.22 -0.90
C GLN A 12 4.37 -4.20 0.12
N ASP A 13 4.30 -3.83 1.39
CA ASP A 13 4.53 -4.70 2.51
C ASP A 13 3.19 -5.32 2.95
N SER A 14 3.03 -6.60 2.60
CA SER A 14 1.78 -7.35 2.84
C SER A 14 1.85 -8.26 4.08
N ARG A 15 2.84 -8.09 4.97
CA ARG A 15 3.01 -8.93 6.17
C ARG A 15 1.79 -8.91 7.10
N SER A 16 1.12 -7.75 7.22
CA SER A 16 -0.12 -7.58 7.99
C SER A 16 -1.40 -7.70 7.14
N GLY A 17 -1.26 -7.97 5.84
CA GLY A 17 -2.34 -8.06 4.87
C GLY A 17 -2.13 -7.18 3.63
N TYR A 18 -2.91 -7.43 2.58
CA TYR A 18 -2.81 -6.64 1.34
C TYR A 18 -3.11 -5.16 1.60
N GLY A 19 -2.17 -4.33 1.19
CA GLY A 19 -2.18 -2.88 1.37
C GLY A 19 -1.94 -2.41 2.80
N GLY A 20 -1.25 -3.21 3.63
CA GLY A 20 -0.95 -2.87 5.02
C GLY A 20 0.10 -1.76 5.16
N ALA A 21 1.20 -1.86 4.43
CA ALA A 21 2.25 -0.83 4.40
C ALA A 21 3.00 -0.84 3.06
N THR A 22 3.94 0.10 2.89
CA THR A 22 4.88 0.15 1.77
C THR A 22 6.29 0.18 2.31
N ARG A 23 7.25 -0.42 1.62
CA ARG A 23 8.67 -0.37 1.99
C ARG A 23 9.53 -0.11 0.77
N LEU A 24 10.64 0.60 0.95
CA LEU A 24 11.63 0.74 -0.11
C LEU A 24 12.53 -0.49 -0.14
N LEU A 25 12.61 -1.14 -1.30
CA LEU A 25 13.60 -2.17 -1.57
C LEU A 25 14.72 -1.60 -2.42
N ARG A 26 15.95 -1.70 -1.92
CA ARG A 26 17.17 -1.44 -2.68
C ARG A 26 17.61 -2.74 -3.32
N PHE A 27 17.70 -2.77 -4.64
CA PHE A 27 18.16 -3.93 -5.40
C PHE A 27 19.68 -3.85 -5.57
N LEU A 28 20.41 -4.42 -4.61
CA LEU A 28 21.88 -4.50 -4.63
C LEU A 28 22.40 -5.37 -5.78
N ARG A 29 21.60 -6.37 -6.19
CA ARG A 29 21.80 -7.15 -7.42
C ARG A 29 20.44 -7.54 -7.98
N LEU A 30 20.26 -7.33 -9.29
CA LEU A 30 19.05 -7.74 -10.01
C LEU A 30 19.46 -8.34 -11.36
N THR A 31 19.68 -9.66 -11.37
CA THR A 31 19.91 -10.44 -12.60
C THR A 31 18.90 -11.58 -12.66
N PRO A 32 18.70 -12.23 -13.83
CA PRO A 32 17.81 -13.37 -13.94
C PRO A 32 18.15 -14.52 -12.97
N GLU A 33 19.44 -14.69 -12.63
CA GLU A 33 19.94 -15.77 -11.79
C GLU A 33 19.92 -15.41 -10.30
N ARG A 34 19.99 -14.12 -9.96
CA ARG A 34 20.11 -13.69 -8.56
C ARG A 34 19.52 -12.32 -8.32
N VAL A 35 18.66 -12.28 -7.30
CA VAL A 35 18.16 -11.04 -6.69
C VAL A 35 18.77 -10.91 -5.29
N VAL A 36 19.38 -9.76 -5.00
CA VAL A 36 19.83 -9.38 -3.67
C VAL A 36 19.19 -8.04 -3.35
N ILE A 37 18.41 -8.01 -2.28
CA ILE A 37 17.71 -6.81 -1.83
C ILE A 37 18.16 -6.44 -0.43
N ASP A 38 18.20 -5.14 -0.17
CA ASP A 38 18.17 -4.58 1.16
C ASP A 38 16.80 -3.91 1.36
N ALA A 39 16.10 -4.31 2.41
CA ALA A 39 14.76 -3.87 2.69
C ALA A 39 14.80 -2.78 3.76
N MET A 40 14.64 -1.53 3.33
CA MET A 40 14.89 -0.38 4.18
C MET A 40 13.84 -0.28 5.29
N GLU A 41 14.28 0.08 6.49
CA GLU A 41 13.40 0.43 7.61
C GLU A 41 13.44 1.95 7.85
N PRO A 42 12.35 2.56 8.36
CA PRO A 42 11.07 1.93 8.66
C PRO A 42 10.22 1.68 7.40
N ALA A 43 9.25 0.76 7.50
CA ALA A 43 8.15 0.71 6.55
C ALA A 43 7.25 1.96 6.66
N PHE A 44 6.67 2.38 5.54
CA PHE A 44 5.71 3.47 5.45
C PHE A 44 4.30 2.95 5.73
N THR A 45 3.76 3.36 6.88
CA THR A 45 2.40 3.05 7.32
C THR A 45 1.46 4.24 7.10
N GLY A 46 0.14 3.99 7.09
CA GLY A 46 -0.85 5.03 6.77
C GLY A 46 -0.90 6.19 7.77
N ASP A 47 -0.55 5.94 9.02
CA ASP A 47 -0.47 6.93 10.10
C ASP A 47 0.67 7.95 9.92
N LEU A 48 1.68 7.64 9.10
CA LEU A 48 2.70 8.62 8.68
C LEU A 48 2.17 9.65 7.68
N ALA A 49 1.06 9.33 7.00
CA ALA A 49 0.49 10.16 5.93
C ALA A 49 -0.79 10.88 6.38
N SER A 50 -1.65 10.23 7.18
CA SER A 50 -2.89 10.83 7.67
C SER A 50 -3.39 10.13 8.94
N ASP A 51 -3.81 10.95 9.90
CA ASP A 51 -4.49 10.55 11.14
C ASP A 51 -5.83 9.81 10.91
N THR A 52 -6.47 10.01 9.75
CA THR A 52 -7.75 9.38 9.40
C THR A 52 -7.59 8.17 8.48
N HIS A 53 -6.44 7.99 7.81
CA HIS A 53 -6.17 6.90 6.87
C HIS A 53 -5.05 5.99 7.36
N THR A 54 -5.18 5.55 8.61
CA THR A 54 -4.18 4.75 9.32
C THR A 54 -4.19 3.26 8.95
N ALA A 55 -5.15 2.80 8.13
CA ALA A 55 -5.32 1.37 7.86
C ALA A 55 -4.34 0.83 6.81
N GLY A 56 -3.53 1.69 6.20
CA GLY A 56 -2.35 1.30 5.44
C GLY A 56 -1.93 2.33 4.39
N LEU A 57 -0.74 2.15 3.82
CA LEU A 57 -0.21 2.89 2.68
C LEU A 57 0.33 1.87 1.71
N HIS A 58 -0.23 1.77 0.51
CA HIS A 58 0.02 0.63 -0.36
C HIS A 58 0.70 0.96 -1.68
N THR A 59 0.70 2.24 -2.07
CA THR A 59 1.45 2.71 -3.24
C THR A 59 2.13 4.05 -2.92
N LEU A 60 3.35 4.21 -3.42
CA LEU A 60 4.09 5.47 -3.46
C LEU A 60 4.64 5.64 -4.88
N SER A 61 4.38 6.77 -5.51
CA SER A 61 4.88 7.08 -6.86
C SER A 61 5.28 8.54 -6.99
N GLY A 62 6.31 8.81 -7.79
CA GLY A 62 6.61 10.18 -8.22
C GLY A 62 5.63 10.67 -9.28
N CYS A 63 5.32 11.96 -9.26
CA CYS A 63 4.48 12.67 -10.22
C CYS A 63 5.00 14.10 -10.40
N GLY A 64 6.11 14.24 -11.14
CA GLY A 64 6.81 15.52 -11.28
C GLY A 64 7.34 15.99 -9.92
N GLU A 65 6.96 17.20 -9.51
CA GLU A 65 7.31 17.78 -8.20
C GLU A 65 6.49 17.19 -7.04
N PHE A 66 5.48 16.37 -7.34
CA PHE A 66 4.62 15.75 -6.34
C PHE A 66 4.95 14.28 -6.14
N SER A 67 4.60 13.78 -4.95
CA SER A 67 4.51 12.35 -4.68
C SER A 67 3.05 11.97 -4.50
N LEU A 68 2.61 10.94 -5.22
CA LEU A 68 1.31 10.33 -5.05
C LEU A 68 1.45 9.20 -4.04
N ILE A 69 0.67 9.28 -2.97
CA ILE A 69 0.57 8.24 -1.95
C ILE A 69 -0.86 7.71 -1.92
N ASP A 70 -0.99 6.39 -1.92
CA ASP A 70 -2.29 5.72 -1.81
C ASP A 70 -2.45 5.13 -0.41
N VAL A 71 -3.33 5.75 0.38
CA VAL A 71 -3.57 5.42 1.78
C VAL A 71 -4.99 4.90 2.00
N LYS A 72 -5.12 3.98 2.94
CA LYS A 72 -6.34 3.23 3.19
C LYS A 72 -6.97 3.63 4.51
N ARG A 73 -8.30 3.80 4.49
CA ARG A 73 -9.15 3.85 5.68
C ARG A 73 -10.14 2.69 5.64
N ILE A 74 -10.40 2.08 6.80
CA ILE A 74 -11.48 1.12 6.97
C ILE A 74 -12.60 1.80 7.74
N ASP A 75 -13.72 2.07 7.07
CA ASP A 75 -14.93 2.54 7.72
C ASP A 75 -15.71 1.34 8.31
N ARG A 76 -15.98 1.39 9.62
CA ARG A 76 -16.77 0.40 10.37
C ARG A 76 -18.11 0.97 10.86
N SER A 77 -18.60 2.04 10.22
CA SER A 77 -19.87 2.66 10.56
C SER A 77 -21.07 1.73 10.34
N ARG A 78 -22.16 1.98 11.10
CA ARG A 78 -23.45 1.28 10.89
C ARG A 78 -23.98 1.47 9.47
N ALA A 79 -23.75 2.65 8.88
CA ALA A 79 -24.11 2.94 7.49
C ALA A 79 -23.40 2.00 6.52
N LYS A 80 -22.09 1.76 6.72
CA LYS A 80 -21.33 0.81 5.90
C LYS A 80 -21.87 -0.62 6.03
N HIS A 81 -22.20 -1.06 7.24
CA HIS A 81 -22.81 -2.38 7.45
C HIS A 81 -24.17 -2.52 6.75
N TRP A 82 -25.02 -1.51 6.82
CA TRP A 82 -26.30 -1.49 6.09
C TRP A 82 -26.11 -1.58 4.57
N LEU A 83 -25.16 -0.82 4.02
CA LEU A 83 -24.82 -0.87 2.60
C LEU A 83 -24.32 -2.25 2.18
N ASP A 84 -23.50 -2.90 2.99
CA ASP A 84 -22.99 -4.25 2.72
C ASP A 84 -24.12 -5.28 2.76
N LEU A 85 -25.04 -5.19 3.72
CA LEU A 85 -26.23 -6.05 3.79
C LEU A 85 -27.09 -5.88 2.54
N ARG A 86 -27.39 -4.62 2.16
CA ARG A 86 -28.15 -4.30 0.94
C ARG A 86 -27.46 -4.82 -0.33
N ARG A 87 -26.12 -4.74 -0.41
CA ARG A 87 -25.35 -5.30 -1.54
C ARG A 87 -25.46 -6.83 -1.59
N ARG A 88 -25.37 -7.51 -0.44
CA ARG A 88 -25.53 -8.97 -0.35
C ARG A 88 -26.93 -9.41 -0.77
N TRP A 89 -27.97 -8.71 -0.31
CA TRP A 89 -29.36 -9.00 -0.70
C TRP A 89 -29.59 -8.85 -2.20
N ARG A 90 -29.06 -7.80 -2.84
CA ARG A 90 -29.16 -7.63 -4.30
C ARG A 90 -28.55 -8.80 -5.07
N ARG A 91 -27.34 -9.23 -4.69
CA ARG A 91 -26.68 -10.40 -5.30
C ARG A 91 -27.49 -11.68 -5.17
N LEU A 92 -28.12 -11.90 -4.00
CA LEU A 92 -28.98 -13.08 -3.78
C LEU A 92 -30.28 -13.03 -4.57
N LEU A 93 -30.80 -11.83 -4.84
CA LEU A 93 -32.02 -11.61 -5.62
C LEU A 93 -31.78 -11.58 -7.15
N GLY A 94 -30.56 -11.92 -7.62
CA GLY A 94 -30.26 -12.04 -9.05
C GLY A 94 -30.37 -10.74 -9.84
N ARG A 95 -30.23 -9.57 -9.19
CA ARG A 95 -30.15 -8.25 -9.82
C ARG A 95 -28.81 -7.58 -9.58
#